data_AF-A0A3D8Q8W1-F1
#
_entry.id   AF-A0A3D8Q8W1-F1
#
_cell.length_a   1.000
_cell.length_b   1.000
_cell.length_c   1.000
_cell.angle_alpha   90.00
_cell.angle_beta   90.00
_cell.angle_gamma   90.00
#
_symmetry.space_group_name_H-M   'P 1'
#
loop_
_entity.id
_entity.type
_entity.pdbx_description
1 polymer ?
#
loop_
_entity_poly.entity_id
_entity_poly.type
_entity_poly.pdbx_seq_one_letter_code
_entity_poly.pdbx_strand_id
1 'polypeptide(L)'
;MKFTTVAITIFLPLFVLASPAPVPNAAEPTLPITLAPRAPDGLLEKRSVAATVKADGVRHRICPRVSNSCPANGQYAKGTKIRLDCYTRDNTTPVDGDYGWARITSNGDWIALAHGNYVSWSAQRPA
;
A
#
# COMPACT_ATOMS: atom_id res chain seq x y z
N MET A 1 14.39 -70.00 42.60
CA MET A 1 14.30 -68.53 42.43
C MET A 1 13.08 -68.25 41.57
N LYS A 2 12.22 -67.32 42.00
CA LYS A 2 10.90 -67.02 41.40
C LYS A 2 11.08 -66.12 40.17
N PHE A 3 10.51 -66.49 39.03
CA PHE A 3 10.48 -65.63 37.83
C PHE A 3 9.10 -65.01 37.71
N THR A 4 9.07 -63.68 37.76
CA THR A 4 7.87 -62.85 37.81
C THR A 4 7.39 -62.54 36.40
N THR A 5 6.14 -62.87 36.10
CA THR A 5 5.43 -62.48 34.87
C THR A 5 5.04 -61.01 34.94
N VAL A 6 5.31 -60.23 33.89
CA VAL A 6 4.66 -58.93 33.66
C VAL A 6 4.22 -58.84 32.19
N ALA A 7 2.91 -58.65 32.01
CA ALA A 7 2.25 -58.47 30.72
C ALA A 7 2.55 -57.08 30.14
N ILE A 8 2.86 -57.02 28.84
CA ILE A 8 3.03 -55.76 28.11
C ILE A 8 1.73 -55.49 27.36
N THR A 9 0.93 -54.56 27.88
CA THR A 9 -0.29 -54.06 27.26
C THR A 9 0.10 -53.03 26.20
N ILE A 10 -0.19 -53.33 24.93
CA ILE A 10 0.11 -52.47 23.79
C ILE A 10 -0.88 -51.30 23.78
N PHE A 11 -0.38 -50.09 24.06
CA PHE A 11 -1.14 -48.84 23.89
C PHE A 11 -1.06 -48.41 22.43
N LEU A 12 -2.18 -48.44 21.69
CA LEU A 12 -2.28 -47.80 20.38
C LEU A 12 -2.35 -46.27 20.55
N PRO A 13 -1.56 -45.47 19.82
CA PRO A 13 -1.80 -44.05 19.72
C PRO A 13 -2.95 -43.80 18.73
N LEU A 14 -4.05 -43.25 19.24
CA LEU A 14 -5.11 -42.65 18.44
C LEU A 14 -4.53 -41.47 17.65
N PHE A 15 -4.41 -41.62 16.33
CA PHE A 15 -4.20 -40.50 15.42
C PHE A 15 -5.47 -39.65 15.39
N VAL A 16 -5.46 -38.55 16.15
CA VAL A 16 -6.43 -37.45 15.98
C VAL A 16 -6.10 -36.74 14.66
N LEU A 17 -6.92 -36.96 13.63
CA LEU A 17 -6.98 -36.09 12.47
C LEU A 17 -7.56 -34.75 12.92
N ALA A 18 -6.67 -33.78 13.17
CA ALA A 18 -7.08 -32.39 13.32
C ALA A 18 -7.64 -31.92 11.97
N SER A 19 -8.96 -31.75 11.87
CA SER A 19 -9.57 -30.99 10.78
C SER A 19 -8.89 -29.63 10.65
N PRO A 20 -8.58 -29.13 9.44
CA PRO A 20 -8.15 -27.76 9.28
C PRO A 20 -9.28 -26.85 9.78
N ALA A 21 -8.99 -26.10 10.85
CA ALA A 21 -9.88 -25.06 11.34
C ALA A 21 -10.15 -24.06 10.20
N PRO A 22 -11.37 -23.50 10.09
CA PRO A 22 -11.64 -22.40 9.18
C PRO A 22 -10.65 -21.28 9.48
N VAL A 23 -9.87 -20.89 8.47
CA VAL A 23 -9.01 -19.70 8.56
C VAL A 23 -9.92 -18.54 8.94
N PRO A 24 -9.71 -17.87 10.08
CA PRO A 24 -10.45 -16.66 10.37
C PRO A 24 -10.15 -15.71 9.23
N ASN A 25 -11.19 -15.26 8.52
CA ASN A 25 -11.08 -14.16 7.58
C ASN A 25 -10.27 -13.07 8.29
N ALA A 26 -9.05 -12.84 7.81
CA ALA A 26 -8.28 -11.68 8.19
C ALA A 26 -9.18 -10.49 7.89
N ALA A 27 -9.70 -9.87 8.95
CA ALA A 27 -10.44 -8.65 8.84
C ALA A 27 -9.54 -7.67 8.09
N GLU A 28 -9.96 -7.29 6.88
CA GLU A 28 -9.38 -6.15 6.19
C GLU A 28 -9.39 -4.98 7.19
N PRO A 29 -8.27 -4.28 7.39
CA PRO A 29 -8.26 -3.13 8.25
C PRO A 29 -9.22 -2.09 7.66
N THR A 30 -10.43 -1.98 8.21
CA THR A 30 -11.30 -0.81 8.00
C THR A 30 -10.64 0.35 8.70
N LEU A 31 -9.63 0.94 8.06
CA LEU A 31 -9.04 2.19 8.49
C LEU A 31 -10.13 3.26 8.39
N PRO A 32 -10.31 4.10 9.43
CA PRO A 32 -11.21 5.24 9.33
C PRO A 32 -10.75 6.11 8.15
N ILE A 33 -11.66 6.34 7.20
CA ILE A 33 -11.45 7.28 6.10
C ILE A 33 -11.46 8.67 6.70
N THR A 34 -10.34 9.10 7.28
CA THR A 34 -10.07 10.50 7.52
C THR A 34 -9.81 11.10 6.15
N LEU A 35 -10.86 11.69 5.55
CA LEU A 35 -10.73 12.42 4.30
C LEU A 35 -9.64 13.48 4.45
N ALA A 36 -8.50 13.25 3.81
CA ALA A 36 -7.41 14.21 3.76
C ALA A 36 -7.95 15.55 3.25
N PRO A 37 -7.40 16.70 3.72
CA PRO A 37 -7.81 18.01 3.25
C PRO A 37 -7.78 18.06 1.73
N ARG A 38 -8.93 18.32 1.13
CA ARG A 38 -9.08 18.50 -0.31
C ARG A 38 -8.21 19.69 -0.69
N ALA A 39 -7.16 19.46 -1.48
CA ALA A 39 -6.40 20.56 -2.06
C ALA A 39 -7.37 21.48 -2.81
N PRO A 40 -7.22 22.81 -2.71
CA PRO A 40 -8.21 23.77 -3.21
C PRO A 40 -8.49 23.51 -4.69
N ASP A 41 -9.78 23.36 -5.03
CA ASP A 41 -10.29 22.83 -6.30
C ASP A 41 -9.88 23.64 -7.57
N GLY A 42 -9.16 24.75 -7.43
CA GLY A 42 -8.69 25.60 -8.53
C GLY A 42 -7.23 25.38 -8.98
N LEU A 43 -6.44 24.58 -8.26
CA LEU A 43 -5.00 24.34 -8.56
C LEU A 43 -4.71 22.90 -9.00
N LEU A 44 -5.77 22.10 -9.15
CA LEU A 44 -5.68 20.67 -9.42
C LEU A 44 -6.01 20.37 -10.87
N GLU A 45 -5.03 19.88 -11.61
CA GLU A 45 -5.30 19.35 -12.95
C GLU A 45 -6.00 18.00 -12.81
N LYS A 46 -7.33 17.98 -12.96
CA LYS A 46 -8.13 16.75 -12.88
C LYS A 46 -7.84 15.86 -14.08
N ARG A 47 -7.38 14.64 -13.81
CA ARG A 47 -6.98 13.67 -14.81
C ARG A 47 -7.20 12.28 -14.23
N SER A 48 -8.16 11.51 -14.76
CA SER A 48 -8.27 10.10 -14.39
C SER A 48 -7.34 9.28 -15.29
N VAL A 49 -6.17 8.90 -14.78
CA VAL A 49 -5.16 8.20 -15.58
C VAL A 49 -4.68 6.95 -14.86
N ALA A 50 -4.49 5.88 -15.64
CA ALA A 50 -3.76 4.71 -15.17
C ALA A 50 -2.27 5.04 -15.14
N ALA A 51 -1.61 4.68 -14.05
CA ALA A 51 -0.18 4.87 -13.89
C ALA A 51 0.48 3.58 -13.38
N THR A 52 1.78 3.46 -13.68
CA THR A 52 2.63 2.37 -13.21
C THR A 52 3.82 2.97 -12.49
N VAL A 53 4.09 2.48 -11.28
CA VAL A 53 5.24 2.89 -10.48
C VAL A 53 6.52 2.37 -11.13
N LYS A 54 7.51 3.24 -11.34
CA LYS A 54 8.75 2.95 -12.08
C LYS A 54 9.97 2.73 -11.20
N ALA A 55 9.96 3.31 -10.00
CA ALA A 55 11.02 3.15 -9.00
C ALA A 55 10.55 2.21 -7.88
N ASP A 56 11.49 1.62 -7.15
CA ASP A 56 11.14 0.77 -6.02
C ASP A 56 11.08 1.58 -4.72
N GLY A 57 10.16 1.22 -3.83
CA GLY A 57 9.98 1.92 -2.55
C GLY A 57 9.45 3.36 -2.68
N VAL A 58 8.66 3.67 -3.71
CA VAL A 58 8.09 5.01 -3.88
C VAL A 58 7.06 5.27 -2.79
N ARG A 59 7.36 6.22 -1.91
CA ARG A 59 6.52 6.56 -0.76
C ARG A 59 5.29 7.38 -1.16
N HIS A 60 4.15 7.06 -0.54
CA HIS A 60 2.92 7.86 -0.63
C HIS A 60 2.54 8.43 0.74
N ARG A 61 1.85 9.58 0.76
CA ARG A 61 1.62 10.42 1.95
C ARG A 61 0.23 11.03 1.90
N ILE A 62 -0.40 11.37 3.03
CA ILE A 62 -1.69 12.08 3.04
C ILE A 62 -1.65 13.49 2.41
N CYS A 63 -0.46 14.06 2.22
CA CYS A 63 -0.27 15.40 1.66
C CYS A 63 0.87 15.42 0.62
N PRO A 64 0.85 16.37 -0.33
CA PRO A 64 1.86 16.49 -1.39
C PRO A 64 3.15 17.18 -0.91
N ARG A 65 3.67 16.79 0.25
CA ARG A 65 4.86 17.37 0.88
C ARG A 65 5.68 16.33 1.63
N VAL A 66 6.96 16.62 1.81
CA VAL A 66 7.83 15.86 2.69
C VAL A 66 8.12 16.71 3.92
N SER A 67 7.43 16.42 5.02
CA SER A 67 7.60 17.07 6.31
C SER A 67 7.32 16.09 7.45
N ASN A 68 7.72 16.45 8.67
CA ASN A 68 7.39 15.64 9.86
C ASN A 68 5.88 15.55 10.11
N SER A 69 5.13 16.59 9.74
CA SER A 69 3.66 16.62 9.79
C SER A 69 2.98 15.85 8.64
N CYS A 70 3.77 15.39 7.65
CA CYS A 70 3.30 14.66 6.48
C CYS A 70 4.12 13.36 6.30
N PRO A 71 4.05 12.41 7.25
CA PRO A 71 4.80 11.16 7.16
C PRO A 71 4.31 10.31 5.98
N ALA A 72 5.17 9.40 5.54
CA ALA A 72 4.77 8.38 4.56
C ALA A 72 3.83 7.39 5.22
N ASN A 73 2.68 7.16 4.59
CA ASN A 73 1.70 6.17 5.01
C ASN A 73 2.08 4.76 4.52
N GLY A 74 2.94 4.70 3.51
CA GLY A 74 3.39 3.45 2.91
C GLY A 74 4.28 3.70 1.71
N GLN A 75 4.53 2.64 0.97
CA GLN A 75 5.34 2.66 -0.24
C GLN A 75 4.82 1.65 -1.25
N TYR A 76 5.01 1.97 -2.52
CA TYR A 76 4.75 1.06 -3.63
C TYR A 76 6.04 0.46 -4.17
N ALA A 77 5.98 -0.82 -4.49
CA ALA A 77 7.03 -1.50 -5.22
C ALA A 77 7.00 -1.10 -6.71
N LYS A 78 8.14 -1.25 -7.38
CA LYS A 78 8.23 -1.07 -8.84
C LYS A 78 7.23 -1.98 -9.56
N GLY A 79 6.57 -1.46 -10.60
CA GLY A 79 5.58 -2.17 -11.40
C GLY A 79 4.16 -2.12 -10.82
N THR A 80 3.97 -1.57 -9.61
CA THR A 80 2.63 -1.41 -9.03
C THR A 80 1.76 -0.54 -9.94
N LYS A 81 0.57 -1.03 -10.29
CA LYS A 81 -0.43 -0.29 -11.06
C LYS A 81 -1.30 0.53 -10.10
N ILE A 82 -1.39 1.82 -10.36
CA ILE A 82 -2.20 2.76 -9.58
C ILE A 82 -3.08 3.59 -10.50
N ARG A 83 -4.11 4.25 -9.94
CA ARG A 83 -4.89 5.27 -10.64
C ARG A 83 -4.66 6.61 -9.98
N LEU A 84 -4.53 7.64 -10.80
CA LEU A 84 -4.36 9.02 -10.39
C LEU A 84 -5.61 9.80 -10.78
N ASP A 85 -6.10 10.71 -9.94
CA ASP A 85 -7.30 11.51 -10.19
C ASP A 85 -7.06 13.03 -10.27
N CYS A 86 -6.00 13.54 -9.63
CA CYS A 86 -5.55 14.92 -9.77
C CYS A 86 -4.05 15.10 -9.60
N TYR A 87 -3.54 16.23 -10.07
CA TYR A 87 -2.14 16.65 -9.95
C TYR A 87 -2.03 18.07 -9.40
N THR A 88 -0.96 18.36 -8.65
CA THR A 88 -0.60 19.70 -8.20
C THR A 88 0.90 19.93 -8.31
N ARG A 89 1.29 21.19 -8.50
CA ARG A 89 2.67 21.69 -8.34
C ARG A 89 2.79 22.78 -7.29
N ASP A 90 1.67 23.26 -6.80
CA ASP A 90 1.63 24.42 -5.91
C ASP A 90 1.75 23.98 -4.47
N ASN A 91 2.58 24.71 -3.72
CA ASN A 91 2.74 24.53 -2.29
C ASN A 91 3.08 23.06 -1.96
N THR A 92 4.01 22.47 -2.71
CA THR A 92 4.53 21.11 -2.53
C THR A 92 6.00 21.13 -2.12
N THR A 93 6.51 20.00 -1.65
CA THR A 93 7.97 19.82 -1.48
C THR A 93 8.54 19.20 -2.76
N PRO A 94 9.60 19.76 -3.35
CA PRO A 94 10.20 19.18 -4.54
C PRO A 94 10.84 17.83 -4.22
N VAL A 95 10.67 16.86 -5.13
CA VAL A 95 11.33 15.55 -5.08
C VAL A 95 12.08 15.38 -6.40
N ASP A 96 13.39 15.12 -6.32
CA ASP A 96 14.29 15.08 -7.47
C ASP A 96 14.18 16.35 -8.36
N GLY A 97 13.95 17.52 -7.74
CA GLY A 97 13.78 18.80 -8.42
C GLY A 97 12.39 19.08 -9.00
N ASP A 98 11.47 18.11 -9.02
CA ASP A 98 10.09 18.30 -9.51
C ASP A 98 9.15 18.63 -8.35
N TYR A 99 8.36 19.69 -8.53
CA TYR A 99 7.27 20.05 -7.62
C TYR A 99 5.99 19.27 -7.89
N GLY A 100 5.97 18.42 -8.91
CA GLY A 100 4.80 17.64 -9.29
C GLY A 100 4.45 16.53 -8.30
N TRP A 101 3.21 16.54 -7.83
CA TRP A 101 2.58 15.47 -7.05
C TRP A 101 1.24 15.07 -7.65
N ALA A 102 0.86 13.81 -7.49
CA ALA A 102 -0.41 13.27 -7.92
C ALA A 102 -1.17 12.64 -6.77
N ARG A 103 -2.49 12.75 -6.78
CA ARG A 103 -3.35 12.04 -5.85
C ARG A 103 -3.75 10.68 -6.40
N ILE A 104 -3.66 9.67 -5.56
CA ILE A 104 -3.97 8.28 -5.83
C ILE A 104 -5.45 8.05 -5.54
N THR A 105 -6.18 7.53 -6.51
CA THR A 105 -7.63 7.37 -6.40
C THR A 105 -8.04 6.36 -5.32
N SER A 106 -7.26 5.29 -5.12
CA SER A 106 -7.66 4.18 -4.24
C SER A 106 -7.61 4.50 -2.75
N ASN A 107 -6.70 5.38 -2.32
CA ASN A 107 -6.51 5.71 -0.91
C ASN A 107 -6.53 7.22 -0.62
N GLY A 108 -6.55 8.08 -1.64
CA GLY A 108 -6.53 9.54 -1.47
C GLY A 108 -5.16 10.13 -1.12
N ASP A 109 -4.13 9.30 -1.03
CA ASP A 109 -2.76 9.74 -0.75
C ASP A 109 -2.12 10.39 -1.98
N TRP A 110 -0.99 11.06 -1.76
CA TRP A 110 -0.19 11.74 -2.73
C TRP A 110 1.12 11.00 -3.00
N ILE A 111 1.50 10.96 -4.26
CA ILE A 111 2.75 10.38 -4.76
C ILE A 111 3.52 11.42 -5.58
N ALA A 112 4.82 11.53 -5.36
CA ALA A 112 5.68 12.43 -6.11
C ALA A 112 5.86 11.93 -7.55
N LEU A 113 5.90 12.86 -8.50
CA LEU A 113 6.08 12.54 -9.92
C LEU A 113 7.55 12.42 -10.31
N ALA A 114 8.42 13.23 -9.69
CA ALA A 114 9.86 13.24 -9.91
C ALA A 114 10.21 13.26 -11.41
N HIS A 115 9.68 14.22 -12.18
CA HIS A 115 9.84 14.31 -13.64
C HIS A 115 9.36 13.07 -14.43
N GLY A 116 8.47 12.26 -13.86
CA GLY A 116 8.01 10.99 -14.45
C GLY A 116 8.97 9.82 -14.20
N ASN A 117 9.92 9.97 -13.28
CA ASN A 117 10.83 8.89 -12.86
C ASN A 117 10.16 7.93 -11.87
N TYR A 118 9.19 8.41 -11.08
CA TYR A 118 8.53 7.57 -10.07
C TYR A 118 7.29 6.89 -10.60
N VAL A 119 6.58 7.54 -11.52
CA VAL A 119 5.33 7.04 -12.12
C VAL A 119 5.29 7.38 -13.61
N SER A 120 5.03 6.38 -14.45
CA SER A 120 4.57 6.59 -15.83
C SER A 120 3.05 6.58 -15.86
N TRP A 121 2.43 7.46 -16.63
CA TRP A 121 1.00 7.42 -16.93
C TRP A 121 0.74 7.11 -18.40
N SER A 122 -0.45 6.61 -18.70
CA SER A 122 -0.87 6.22 -20.05
C SER A 122 -1.24 7.38 -20.98
N ALA A 123 -1.23 8.63 -20.51
CA ALA A 123 -1.62 9.81 -21.30
C ALA A 123 -0.43 10.75 -21.54
N GLN A 124 -0.36 11.36 -22.72
CA GLN A 124 0.63 12.40 -23.02
C GLN A 124 0.40 13.60 -22.09
N ARG A 125 1.45 14.10 -21.42
CA ARG A 125 1.36 15.36 -20.66
C ARG A 125 0.96 16.49 -21.63
N PRO A 126 0.03 17.40 -21.27
CA PRO A 126 -0.15 18.61 -22.06
C PRO A 126 1.18 19.37 -22.13
N ALA A 127 1.44 19.95 -23.31
CA ALA A 127 2.65 20.69 -23.63
C ALA A 127 2.85 21.91 -22.73
#